data_AF-A0A7S0I8L1-F1
#
_entry.id   AF-A0A7S0I8L1-F1
#
_cell.length_a   1.000
_cell.length_b   1.000
_cell.length_c   1.000
_cell.angle_alpha   90.00
_cell.angle_beta   90.00
_cell.angle_gamma   90.00
#
_symmetry.space_group_name_H-M   'P 1'
#
loop_
_entity.id
_entity.type
_entity.pdbx_description
1 polymer ?
#
loop_
_entity_poly.entity_id
_entity_poly.type
_entity_poly.pdbx_seq_one_letter_code
_entity_poly.pdbx_strand_id
1 'polypeptide(L)'
;MEGIVFFMRKNLKETVTTVDTCLVKGQFNLMASLLKRYVRDPMKGEEPLSGEERRNADKAAVPLWIFSMIWSFCASVTGPGRPQLEQFFRKKAEEHEFANFMPPEGKGDASMYEYCYDQDKCKWVEWMQTIPEYKPNPDQAFASIIVPTADTVRYTYVIDKLLLNDKHVLCVGDTGTGKTLNVMDKLNNNMSDLYVPMFMTFSARTSANQTQDFLDSKMDKRRKGVFGPPMGKKYAILIDDFNMPMREKYFAQPPIELLRQWMDHGGWYERHPPCPFRTLQDMIIVGCMGPPGGGRNPVSNRMLRHFNFLSFTDMSDESSIRIFDTILNSYLTKKFDKDVAALSLPICEATVNIYNTVRRDLLPTPAKSHYTFNLRDLARVFQGLLRADPRVVAEDRNELYGLWMHENLRVFQDRMVNNEDREW
;
A
#
# COMPACT_ATOMS: atom_id res chain seq x y z
N MET A 1 25.17 1.69 3.73
CA MET A 1 23.96 2.18 4.44
C MET A 1 24.05 3.66 4.78
N GLU A 2 25.10 4.15 5.43
CA GLU A 2 25.24 5.58 5.74
C GLU A 2 25.16 6.50 4.51
N GLY A 3 25.87 6.15 3.43
CA GLY A 3 25.85 6.92 2.19
C GLY A 3 24.46 7.04 1.54
N ILE A 4 23.61 6.01 1.60
CA ILE A 4 22.26 6.08 1.04
C ILE A 4 21.35 6.96 1.89
N VAL A 5 21.44 6.87 3.22
CA VAL A 5 20.70 7.76 4.14
C VAL A 5 21.10 9.21 3.92
N PHE A 6 22.40 9.50 3.87
CA PHE A 6 22.90 10.84 3.63
C PHE A 6 22.41 11.41 2.29
N PHE A 7 22.50 10.62 1.21
CA PHE A 7 22.02 11.02 -0.10
C PHE A 7 20.51 11.30 -0.11
N MET A 8 19.72 10.41 0.49
CA MET A 8 18.27 10.58 0.62
C MET A 8 17.90 11.85 1.38
N ARG A 9 18.49 12.06 2.57
CA ARG A 9 18.19 13.21 3.43
C ARG A 9 18.56 14.54 2.78
N LYS A 10 19.64 14.56 1.98
CA LYS A 10 20.15 15.77 1.34
C LYS A 10 19.45 16.12 0.03
N ASN A 11 19.12 15.12 -0.80
CA ASN A 11 18.73 15.36 -2.19
C ASN A 11 17.28 14.96 -2.49
N LEU A 12 16.66 14.12 -1.66
CA LEU A 12 15.36 13.53 -1.97
C LEU A 12 14.29 13.95 -0.97
N LYS A 13 13.04 13.90 -1.44
CA LYS A 13 11.87 14.12 -0.59
C LYS A 13 11.22 12.79 -0.24
N GLU A 14 11.03 12.57 1.04
CA GLU A 14 10.23 11.46 1.56
C GLU A 14 8.75 11.81 1.59
N THR A 15 7.91 10.78 1.50
CA THR A 15 6.47 10.95 1.63
C THR A 15 6.09 11.30 3.07
N VAL A 16 6.73 10.64 4.03
CA VAL A 16 6.68 10.96 5.46
C VAL A 16 8.11 10.84 5.97
N THR A 17 8.55 11.83 6.75
CA THR A 17 9.89 11.82 7.34
C THR A 17 10.09 10.56 8.19
N THR A 18 11.07 9.75 7.83
CA THR A 18 11.40 8.51 8.56
C THR A 18 12.48 8.75 9.62
N VAL A 19 12.76 7.73 10.42
CA VAL A 19 13.87 7.71 11.38
C VAL A 19 14.94 6.75 10.86
N ASP A 20 16.22 7.11 10.91
CA ASP A 20 17.28 6.27 10.32
C ASP A 20 17.29 4.84 10.90
N THR A 21 17.00 4.69 12.19
CA THR A 21 16.89 3.39 12.84
C THR A 21 15.77 2.53 12.28
N CYS A 22 14.66 3.11 11.83
CA CYS A 22 13.56 2.35 11.23
C CYS A 22 13.93 1.85 9.84
N LEU A 23 14.69 2.63 9.05
CA LEU A 23 15.17 2.21 7.72
C LEU A 23 16.19 1.07 7.84
N VAL A 24 17.13 1.17 8.78
CA VAL A 24 18.11 0.09 9.01
C VAL A 24 17.41 -1.16 9.52
N LYS A 25 16.56 -1.03 10.55
CA LYS A 25 15.77 -2.15 11.08
C LYS A 25 14.87 -2.76 10.01
N GLY A 26 14.31 -1.93 9.13
CA GLY A 26 13.47 -2.35 8.01
C GLY A 26 14.16 -3.29 7.06
N GLN A 27 15.40 -2.97 6.70
CA GLN A 27 16.22 -3.82 5.84
C GLN A 27 16.46 -5.18 6.49
N PHE A 28 16.88 -5.20 7.76
CA PHE A 28 17.16 -6.47 8.47
C PHE A 28 15.89 -7.29 8.68
N ASN A 29 14.76 -6.65 9.00
CA ASN A 29 13.47 -7.32 9.12
C ASN A 29 13.07 -8.00 7.81
N LEU A 30 13.16 -7.29 6.69
CA LEU A 30 12.79 -7.84 5.39
C LEU A 30 13.75 -8.95 4.95
N MET A 31 15.06 -8.76 5.13
CA MET A 31 16.07 -9.78 4.84
C MET A 31 15.83 -11.05 5.65
N ALA A 32 15.63 -10.92 6.97
CA ALA A 32 15.31 -12.04 7.84
C ALA A 32 14.00 -12.75 7.44
N SER A 33 13.01 -11.97 6.99
CA SER A 33 11.73 -12.50 6.52
C SER A 33 11.86 -13.31 5.23
N LEU A 34 12.72 -12.87 4.30
CA LEU A 34 12.99 -13.55 3.04
C LEU A 34 13.84 -14.81 3.26
N LEU A 35 14.85 -14.72 4.12
CA LEU A 35 15.72 -15.85 4.46
C LEU A 35 15.04 -16.92 5.31
N LYS A 36 13.83 -16.65 5.84
CA LYS A 36 13.10 -17.58 6.71
C LYS A 36 12.96 -18.98 6.10
N ARG A 37 12.84 -19.08 4.77
CA ARG A 37 12.76 -20.38 4.05
C ARG A 37 14.03 -21.24 4.17
N TYR A 38 15.18 -20.62 4.45
CA TYR A 38 16.46 -21.29 4.64
C TYR A 38 16.81 -21.47 6.12
N VAL A 39 15.98 -20.97 7.04
CA VAL A 39 16.18 -21.19 8.48
C VAL A 39 15.53 -22.53 8.83
N ARG A 40 16.26 -23.36 9.59
CA ARG A 40 15.74 -24.59 10.17
C ARG A 40 15.73 -24.46 11.69
N ASP A 41 14.67 -24.95 12.32
CA ASP A 41 14.56 -25.02 13.77
C ASP A 41 14.97 -26.43 14.25
N PRO A 42 16.16 -26.57 14.88
CA PRO A 42 16.63 -27.87 15.37
C PRO A 42 15.71 -28.47 16.42
N MET A 43 14.94 -27.65 17.16
CA MET A 43 14.02 -28.11 18.19
C MET A 43 12.71 -28.64 17.62
N LYS A 44 12.38 -28.33 16.36
CA LYS A 44 11.18 -28.83 15.67
C LYS A 44 11.42 -30.10 14.85
N GLY A 45 12.65 -30.64 14.89
CA GLY A 45 13.01 -31.83 14.12
C GLY A 45 12.98 -31.60 12.61
N GLU A 46 13.17 -30.36 12.16
CA GLU A 46 13.19 -30.03 10.73
C GLU A 46 14.46 -30.61 10.07
N GLU A 47 14.30 -31.18 8.88
CA GLU A 47 15.43 -31.73 8.14
C GLU A 47 16.45 -30.63 7.79
N PRO A 48 17.76 -30.92 7.85
CA PRO A 48 18.78 -29.99 7.41
C PRO A 48 18.54 -29.56 5.96
N LEU A 49 18.94 -28.32 5.63
CA LEU A 49 18.90 -27.85 4.25
C LEU A 49 19.60 -28.83 3.31
N SER A 50 18.94 -29.18 2.21
CA SER A 50 19.52 -29.98 1.15
C SER A 50 20.72 -29.27 0.53
N GLY A 51 21.59 -30.02 -0.17
CA GLY A 51 22.74 -29.42 -0.86
C GLY A 51 22.33 -28.39 -1.92
N GLU A 52 21.16 -28.56 -2.53
CA GLU A 52 20.60 -27.59 -3.47
C GLU A 52 20.08 -26.33 -2.77
N GLU A 53 19.35 -26.49 -1.67
CA GLU A 53 18.84 -25.36 -0.88
C GLU A 53 19.97 -24.48 -0.35
N ARG A 54 21.09 -25.08 0.08
CA ARG A 54 22.28 -24.32 0.50
C ARG A 54 22.89 -23.51 -0.65
N ARG A 55 23.08 -24.13 -1.82
CA ARG A 55 23.57 -23.42 -3.00
C ARG A 55 22.64 -22.29 -3.43
N ASN A 56 21.33 -22.49 -3.34
CA ASN A 56 20.35 -21.46 -3.66
C ASN A 56 20.38 -20.33 -2.62
N ALA A 57 20.53 -20.64 -1.33
CA ALA A 57 20.71 -19.65 -0.28
C ALA A 57 21.96 -18.78 -0.52
N ASP A 58 23.08 -19.40 -0.88
CA ASP A 58 24.34 -18.69 -1.19
C ASP A 58 24.17 -17.75 -2.39
N LYS A 59 23.52 -18.22 -3.46
CA LYS A 59 23.22 -17.40 -4.64
C LYS A 59 22.24 -16.26 -4.35
N ALA A 60 21.26 -16.51 -3.48
CA ALA A 60 20.22 -15.55 -3.15
C ALA A 60 20.66 -14.50 -2.13
N ALA A 61 21.71 -14.74 -1.34
CA ALA A 61 22.11 -13.88 -0.24
C ALA A 61 22.30 -12.40 -0.64
N VAL A 62 23.11 -12.14 -1.68
CA VAL A 62 23.39 -10.78 -2.16
C VAL A 62 22.17 -10.14 -2.84
N PRO A 63 21.46 -10.80 -3.77
CA PRO A 63 20.22 -10.26 -4.34
C PRO A 63 19.13 -9.96 -3.31
N LEU A 64 18.93 -10.81 -2.29
CA LEU A 64 17.96 -10.57 -1.22
C LEU A 64 18.38 -9.41 -0.31
N TRP A 65 19.68 -9.23 -0.09
CA TRP A 65 20.21 -8.06 0.61
C TRP A 65 19.89 -6.76 -0.15
N ILE A 66 20.14 -6.76 -1.46
CA ILE A 66 19.81 -5.64 -2.37
C ILE A 66 18.31 -5.37 -2.37
N PHE A 67 17.48 -6.41 -2.53
CA PHE A 67 16.02 -6.31 -2.46
C PHE A 67 15.58 -5.67 -1.13
N SER A 68 16.17 -6.10 -0.02
CA SER A 68 15.85 -5.58 1.30
C SER A 68 16.26 -4.12 1.49
N MET A 69 17.32 -3.67 0.81
CA MET A 69 17.71 -2.25 0.79
C MET A 69 16.71 -1.42 -0.02
N ILE A 70 16.32 -1.89 -1.21
CA ILE A 70 15.34 -1.24 -2.09
C ILE A 70 14.01 -1.05 -1.33
N TRP A 71 13.51 -2.13 -0.72
CA TRP A 71 12.22 -2.14 -0.05
C TRP A 71 12.25 -1.66 1.41
N SER A 72 13.35 -1.04 1.84
CA SER A 72 13.45 -0.35 3.13
C SER A 72 13.85 1.10 2.97
N PHE A 73 15.06 1.38 2.47
CA PHE A 73 15.55 2.74 2.29
C PHE A 73 14.82 3.40 1.12
N CYS A 74 14.86 2.74 -0.05
CA CYS A 74 14.34 3.31 -1.28
C CYS A 74 12.80 3.32 -1.31
N ALA A 75 12.14 2.52 -0.47
CA ALA A 75 10.69 2.50 -0.34
C ALA A 75 10.10 3.73 0.36
N SER A 76 10.92 4.61 0.97
CA SER A 76 10.42 5.79 1.71
C SER A 76 10.36 7.08 0.87
N VAL A 77 11.02 7.09 -0.29
CA VAL A 77 11.06 8.28 -1.17
C VAL A 77 9.82 8.41 -2.03
N THR A 78 9.52 9.65 -2.42
CA THR A 78 8.45 9.97 -3.37
C THR A 78 8.78 9.46 -4.78
N GLY A 79 7.75 9.31 -5.63
CA GLY A 79 7.89 8.88 -7.02
C GLY A 79 8.99 9.64 -7.80
N PRO A 80 9.00 10.99 -7.80
CA PRO A 80 10.03 11.78 -8.48
C PRO A 80 11.46 11.58 -7.95
N GLY A 81 11.60 11.09 -6.71
CA GLY A 81 12.90 10.79 -6.10
C GLY A 81 13.43 9.40 -6.46
N ARG A 82 12.57 8.47 -6.92
CA ARG A 82 12.97 7.09 -7.25
C ARG A 82 14.04 7.02 -8.34
N PRO A 83 13.96 7.79 -9.45
CA PRO A 83 15.00 7.78 -10.47
C PRO A 83 16.38 8.22 -10.00
N GLN A 84 16.42 9.33 -9.27
CA GLN A 84 17.67 9.87 -8.72
C GLN A 84 18.31 8.90 -7.73
N LEU A 85 17.49 8.19 -6.95
CA LEU A 85 17.96 7.19 -6.01
C LEU A 85 18.48 5.94 -6.71
N GLU A 86 17.81 5.48 -7.78
CA GLU A 86 18.29 4.36 -8.58
C GLU A 86 19.64 4.66 -9.23
N GLN A 87 19.80 5.83 -9.83
CA GLN A 87 21.08 6.25 -10.41
C GLN A 87 22.20 6.26 -9.36
N PHE A 88 21.94 6.82 -8.17
CA PHE A 88 22.89 6.78 -7.07
C PHE A 88 23.22 5.35 -6.64
N PHE A 89 22.21 4.49 -6.53
CA PHE A 89 22.37 3.12 -6.03
C PHE A 89 23.12 2.24 -7.04
N ARG A 90 22.84 2.37 -8.35
CA ARG A 90 23.56 1.68 -9.42
C ARG A 90 25.02 2.13 -9.50
N LYS A 91 25.30 3.45 -9.43
CA LYS A 91 26.67 3.96 -9.34
C LYS A 91 27.43 3.36 -8.16
N LYS A 92 26.79 3.27 -7.00
CA LYS A 92 27.39 2.61 -5.82
C LYS A 92 27.58 1.10 -6.01
N ALA A 93 26.70 0.45 -6.77
CA ALA A 93 26.85 -0.95 -7.13
C ALA A 93 28.07 -1.22 -8.02
N GLU A 94 28.37 -0.31 -8.94
CA GLU A 94 29.60 -0.35 -9.75
C GLU A 94 30.85 -0.10 -8.91
N GLU A 95 30.86 0.98 -8.12
CA GLU A 95 32.00 1.35 -7.25
C GLU A 95 32.37 0.27 -6.23
N HIS A 96 31.42 -0.55 -5.82
CA HIS A 96 31.60 -1.61 -4.82
C HIS A 96 31.46 -3.02 -5.42
N GLU A 97 31.54 -3.16 -6.74
CA GLU A 97 31.62 -4.46 -7.45
C GLU A 97 30.44 -5.43 -7.21
N PHE A 98 29.24 -4.91 -6.96
CA PHE A 98 28.01 -5.72 -6.80
C PHE A 98 26.96 -5.48 -7.88
N ALA A 99 27.28 -4.72 -8.93
CA ALA A 99 26.38 -4.42 -10.06
C ALA A 99 25.74 -5.67 -10.69
N ASN A 100 26.49 -6.78 -10.78
CA ASN A 100 25.99 -8.04 -11.36
C ASN A 100 24.83 -8.69 -10.58
N PHE A 101 24.60 -8.29 -9.33
CA PHE A 101 23.52 -8.80 -8.50
C PHE A 101 22.29 -7.88 -8.51
N MET A 102 22.39 -6.70 -9.13
CA MET A 102 21.30 -5.73 -9.21
C MET A 102 20.16 -6.25 -10.08
N PRO A 103 18.92 -5.78 -9.84
CA PRO A 103 17.85 -5.91 -10.81
C PRO A 103 18.29 -5.40 -12.19
N PRO A 104 17.82 -6.04 -13.29
CA PRO A 104 18.09 -5.59 -14.64
C PRO A 104 17.74 -4.11 -14.85
N GLU A 105 18.43 -3.46 -15.78
CA GLU A 105 17.99 -2.16 -16.30
C GLU A 105 16.83 -2.40 -17.28
N GLY A 106 15.67 -1.86 -16.92
CA GLY A 106 14.45 -1.96 -17.70
C GLY A 106 14.16 -0.68 -18.48
N LYS A 107 12.97 -0.60 -19.09
CA LYS A 107 12.47 0.63 -19.69
C LYS A 107 11.99 1.58 -18.59
N GLY A 108 12.58 2.77 -18.53
CA GLY A 108 12.19 3.85 -17.62
C GLY A 108 13.21 4.11 -16.50
N ASP A 109 13.09 5.27 -15.85
CA ASP A 109 14.13 5.79 -14.97
C ASP A 109 14.13 5.19 -13.55
N ALA A 110 13.17 4.30 -13.22
CA ALA A 110 13.02 3.65 -11.91
C ALA A 110 12.83 2.12 -12.01
N SER A 111 13.58 1.48 -12.92
CA SER A 111 13.45 0.06 -13.25
C SER A 111 13.72 -0.91 -12.09
N MET A 112 14.51 -0.54 -11.07
CA MET A 112 14.86 -1.47 -9.98
C MET A 112 13.65 -1.87 -9.12
N TYR A 113 12.55 -1.11 -9.17
CA TYR A 113 11.32 -1.42 -8.47
C TYR A 113 10.39 -2.36 -9.24
N GLU A 114 10.66 -2.62 -10.52
CA GLU A 114 9.81 -3.43 -11.41
C GLU A 114 10.08 -4.95 -11.29
N TYR A 115 11.11 -5.33 -10.54
CA TYR A 115 11.54 -6.70 -10.38
C TYR A 115 11.40 -7.21 -8.95
N CYS A 116 11.13 -8.51 -8.84
CA CYS A 116 11.32 -9.28 -7.62
C CYS A 116 12.39 -10.35 -7.83
N TYR A 117 13.01 -10.80 -6.74
CA TYR A 117 13.95 -11.92 -6.81
C TYR A 117 13.21 -13.24 -6.58
N ASP A 118 13.09 -14.04 -7.64
CA ASP A 118 12.55 -15.40 -7.58
C ASP A 118 13.62 -16.32 -6.97
N GLN A 119 13.40 -16.72 -5.72
CA GLN A 119 14.33 -17.55 -4.94
C GLN A 119 14.37 -19.01 -5.41
N ASP A 120 13.37 -19.48 -6.16
CA ASP A 120 13.37 -20.83 -6.72
C ASP A 120 14.20 -20.87 -8.00
N LYS A 121 14.08 -19.82 -8.84
CA LYS A 121 14.87 -19.67 -10.08
C LYS A 121 16.21 -18.96 -9.86
N CYS A 122 16.47 -18.45 -8.66
CA CYS A 122 17.63 -17.62 -8.31
C CYS A 122 17.88 -16.45 -9.29
N LYS A 123 16.81 -15.76 -9.71
CA LYS A 123 16.90 -14.68 -10.70
C LYS A 123 15.88 -13.57 -10.46
N TRP A 124 16.18 -12.38 -10.98
CA TRP A 124 15.22 -11.29 -11.07
C TRP A 124 14.15 -11.59 -12.11
N VAL A 125 12.88 -11.37 -11.75
CA VAL A 125 11.71 -11.50 -12.63
C VAL A 125 10.80 -10.29 -12.45
N GLU A 126 10.09 -9.90 -13.49
CA GLU A 126 9.14 -8.78 -13.40
C GLU A 126 7.95 -9.16 -12.52
N TRP A 127 7.41 -8.19 -11.76
CA TRP A 127 6.30 -8.45 -10.83
C TRP A 127 5.10 -9.11 -11.49
N MET A 128 4.72 -8.68 -12.69
CA MET A 128 3.56 -9.25 -13.40
C MET A 128 3.75 -10.71 -13.81
N GLN A 129 4.98 -11.20 -13.92
CA GLN A 129 5.28 -12.60 -14.24
C GLN A 129 5.17 -13.52 -13.01
N THR A 130 5.03 -12.94 -11.81
CA THR A 130 4.91 -13.70 -10.56
C THR A 130 3.49 -14.16 -10.27
N ILE A 131 2.51 -13.63 -11.00
CA ILE A 131 1.09 -13.93 -10.81
C ILE A 131 0.49 -14.52 -12.09
N PRO A 132 -0.59 -15.33 -11.97
CA PRO A 132 -1.36 -15.76 -13.12
C PRO A 132 -1.98 -14.58 -13.87
N GLU A 133 -2.28 -14.80 -15.16
CA GLU A 133 -3.02 -13.83 -15.95
C GLU A 133 -4.38 -13.53 -15.32
N TYR A 134 -4.65 -12.24 -15.09
CA TYR A 134 -5.89 -11.80 -14.49
C TYR A 134 -7.04 -11.91 -15.49
N LYS A 135 -8.13 -12.57 -15.08
CA LYS A 135 -9.36 -12.69 -15.87
C LYS A 135 -10.46 -11.87 -15.20
N PRO A 136 -10.92 -10.76 -15.81
CA PRO A 136 -11.98 -9.95 -15.22
C PRO A 136 -13.31 -10.71 -15.21
N ASN A 137 -14.05 -10.58 -14.11
CA ASN A 137 -15.41 -11.09 -14.00
C ASN A 137 -16.41 -9.93 -14.13
N PRO A 138 -17.15 -9.81 -15.25
CA PRO A 138 -18.06 -8.69 -15.50
C PRO A 138 -19.31 -8.69 -14.61
N ASP A 139 -19.59 -9.77 -13.88
CA ASP A 139 -20.70 -9.84 -12.92
C ASP A 139 -20.29 -9.45 -11.49
N GLN A 140 -18.99 -9.26 -11.26
CA GLN A 140 -18.48 -8.86 -9.97
C GLN A 140 -18.88 -7.41 -9.66
N ALA A 141 -19.30 -7.14 -8.41
CA ALA A 141 -19.62 -5.80 -7.99
C ALA A 141 -18.38 -4.88 -8.10
N PHE A 142 -18.52 -3.73 -8.75
CA PHE A 142 -17.41 -2.79 -9.04
C PHE A 142 -16.54 -2.49 -7.81
N ALA A 143 -17.16 -2.27 -6.65
CA ALA A 143 -16.46 -1.96 -5.40
C ALA A 143 -15.55 -3.10 -4.89
N SER A 144 -15.70 -4.32 -5.40
CA SER A 144 -14.90 -5.50 -5.04
C SER A 144 -13.87 -5.88 -6.10
N ILE A 145 -13.86 -5.22 -7.26
CA ILE A 145 -12.93 -5.54 -8.34
C ILE A 145 -11.55 -4.97 -7.98
N ILE A 146 -10.55 -5.85 -7.96
CA ILE A 146 -9.14 -5.49 -7.79
C ILE A 146 -8.38 -6.03 -8.98
N VAL A 147 -7.96 -5.14 -9.88
CA VAL A 147 -7.14 -5.50 -11.03
C VAL A 147 -5.67 -5.49 -10.60
N PRO A 148 -4.94 -6.61 -10.69
CA PRO A 148 -3.53 -6.66 -10.34
C PRO A 148 -2.66 -5.78 -11.26
N THR A 149 -1.84 -4.94 -10.66
CA THR A 149 -0.77 -4.19 -11.34
C THR A 149 0.58 -4.49 -10.69
N ALA A 150 1.67 -4.04 -11.31
CA ALA A 150 3.00 -4.20 -10.72
C ALA A 150 3.07 -3.58 -9.31
N ASP A 151 2.40 -2.43 -9.10
CA ASP A 151 2.26 -1.77 -7.79
C ASP A 151 1.51 -2.63 -6.77
N THR A 152 0.32 -3.14 -7.10
CA THR A 152 -0.45 -3.93 -6.13
C THR A 152 0.30 -5.20 -5.75
N VAL A 153 0.94 -5.87 -6.71
CA VAL A 153 1.72 -7.10 -6.50
C VAL A 153 2.95 -6.82 -5.63
N ARG A 154 3.75 -5.81 -5.96
CA ARG A 154 5.00 -5.50 -5.23
C ARG A 154 4.72 -5.10 -3.78
N TYR A 155 3.73 -4.23 -3.54
CA TYR A 155 3.41 -3.79 -2.18
C TYR A 155 2.85 -4.95 -1.34
N THR A 156 1.95 -5.75 -1.91
CA THR A 156 1.35 -6.90 -1.23
C THR A 156 2.41 -7.96 -0.90
N TYR A 157 3.39 -8.16 -1.78
CA TYR A 157 4.51 -9.08 -1.53
C TYR A 157 5.36 -8.65 -0.32
N VAL A 158 5.73 -7.37 -0.23
CA VAL A 158 6.54 -6.88 0.90
C VAL A 158 5.74 -6.94 2.21
N ILE A 159 4.47 -6.55 2.17
CA ILE A 159 3.55 -6.66 3.31
C ILE A 159 3.43 -8.12 3.77
N ASP A 160 3.25 -9.06 2.84
CA ASP A 160 3.20 -10.51 3.12
C ASP A 160 4.43 -10.98 3.91
N LYS A 161 5.63 -10.73 3.39
CA LYS A 161 6.87 -11.22 4.02
C LYS A 161 7.05 -10.66 5.43
N LEU A 162 6.75 -9.38 5.62
CA LEU A 162 6.86 -8.73 6.93
C LEU A 162 5.80 -9.26 7.92
N LEU A 163 4.54 -9.38 7.49
CA LEU A 163 3.45 -9.87 8.35
C LEU A 163 3.64 -11.32 8.77
N LEU A 164 4.07 -12.19 7.87
CA LEU A 164 4.34 -13.60 8.18
C LEU A 164 5.46 -13.79 9.21
N ASN A 165 6.28 -12.75 9.44
CA ASN A 165 7.39 -12.75 10.39
C ASN A 165 7.19 -11.76 11.55
N ASP A 166 5.93 -11.46 11.88
CA ASP A 166 5.53 -10.65 13.04
C ASP A 166 6.11 -9.22 13.02
N LYS A 167 6.23 -8.62 11.82
CA LYS A 167 6.76 -7.27 11.65
C LYS A 167 5.64 -6.29 11.34
N HIS A 168 5.56 -5.19 12.10
CA HIS A 168 4.60 -4.11 11.85
C HIS A 168 4.95 -3.33 10.58
N VAL A 169 3.95 -2.97 9.78
CA VAL A 169 4.14 -2.25 8.53
C VAL A 169 3.37 -0.93 8.57
N LEU A 170 3.95 0.13 8.03
CA LEU A 170 3.28 1.43 7.86
C LEU A 170 3.28 1.81 6.39
N CYS A 171 2.10 1.70 5.78
CA CYS A 171 1.83 2.10 4.41
C CYS A 171 1.54 3.61 4.38
N VAL A 172 2.41 4.38 3.71
CA VAL A 172 2.29 5.84 3.61
C VAL A 172 2.06 6.25 2.16
N GLY A 173 1.28 7.30 1.91
CA GLY A 173 1.03 7.79 0.55
C GLY A 173 -0.26 8.59 0.44
N ASP A 174 -0.46 9.29 -0.65
CA ASP A 174 -1.61 10.17 -0.84
C ASP A 174 -2.96 9.44 -0.89
N THR A 175 -4.06 10.16 -0.70
CA THR A 175 -5.40 9.55 -0.74
C THR A 175 -5.66 8.98 -2.12
N GLY A 176 -6.19 7.75 -2.17
CA GLY A 176 -6.52 7.09 -3.42
C GLY A 176 -5.40 6.22 -4.01
N THR A 177 -4.19 6.16 -3.42
CA THR A 177 -3.10 5.29 -3.91
C THR A 177 -3.27 3.79 -3.64
N GLY A 178 -4.49 3.33 -3.31
CA GLY A 178 -4.79 1.90 -3.11
C GLY A 178 -4.26 1.25 -1.82
N LYS A 179 -3.68 2.01 -0.88
CA LYS A 179 -3.13 1.50 0.40
C LYS A 179 -4.10 0.59 1.16
N THR A 180 -5.21 1.17 1.62
CA THR A 180 -6.21 0.47 2.45
C THR A 180 -6.78 -0.73 1.71
N LEU A 181 -7.07 -0.57 0.42
CA LEU A 181 -7.65 -1.62 -0.41
C LEU A 181 -6.70 -2.82 -0.54
N ASN A 182 -5.42 -2.59 -0.85
CA ASN A 182 -4.42 -3.66 -0.95
C ASN A 182 -4.20 -4.38 0.39
N VAL A 183 -4.16 -3.64 1.51
CA VAL A 183 -4.01 -4.26 2.83
C VAL A 183 -5.26 -5.05 3.22
N MET A 184 -6.46 -4.51 3.00
CA MET A 184 -7.72 -5.20 3.31
C MET A 184 -7.85 -6.49 2.49
N ASP A 185 -7.58 -6.44 1.19
CA ASP A 185 -7.61 -7.63 0.35
C ASP A 185 -6.60 -8.68 0.82
N LYS A 186 -5.37 -8.25 1.11
CA LYS A 186 -4.34 -9.14 1.66
C LYS A 186 -4.84 -9.83 2.92
N LEU A 187 -5.32 -9.06 3.90
CA LEU A 187 -5.72 -9.57 5.21
C LEU A 187 -6.97 -10.46 5.16
N ASN A 188 -7.93 -10.20 4.26
CA ASN A 188 -9.16 -10.97 4.16
C ASN A 188 -9.02 -12.24 3.29
N ASN A 189 -8.32 -12.13 2.16
CA ASN A 189 -8.36 -13.16 1.11
C ASN A 189 -7.05 -13.94 0.98
N ASN A 190 -5.93 -13.35 1.41
CA ASN A 190 -4.59 -13.83 1.07
C ASN A 190 -3.70 -14.03 2.32
N MET A 191 -4.28 -14.30 3.49
CA MET A 191 -3.55 -14.67 4.70
C MET A 191 -3.88 -16.10 5.11
N SER A 192 -2.92 -16.76 5.78
CA SER A 192 -3.16 -18.05 6.43
C SER A 192 -4.22 -17.92 7.52
N ASP A 193 -5.02 -18.97 7.74
CA ASP A 193 -5.99 -19.07 8.84
C ASP A 193 -5.39 -18.78 10.23
N LEU A 194 -4.06 -18.83 10.38
CA LEU A 194 -3.35 -18.40 11.58
C LEU A 194 -3.66 -16.94 11.94
N TYR A 195 -3.90 -16.08 10.95
CA TYR A 195 -4.08 -14.65 11.14
C TYR A 195 -5.56 -14.29 11.09
N VAL A 196 -6.03 -13.62 12.14
CA VAL A 196 -7.39 -13.09 12.24
C VAL A 196 -7.33 -11.59 11.92
N PRO A 197 -7.97 -11.14 10.82
CA PRO A 197 -7.95 -9.74 10.45
C PRO A 197 -8.82 -8.91 11.41
N MET A 198 -8.32 -7.72 11.78
CA MET A 198 -9.10 -6.70 12.48
C MET A 198 -8.94 -5.36 11.77
N PHE A 199 -10.04 -4.64 11.64
CA PHE A 199 -10.09 -3.37 10.93
C PHE A 199 -10.53 -2.26 11.88
N MET A 200 -9.76 -1.19 11.92
CA MET A 200 -10.09 0.03 12.64
C MET A 200 -9.66 1.24 11.82
N THR A 201 -10.44 2.32 11.90
CA THR A 201 -10.13 3.58 11.24
C THR A 201 -10.03 4.66 12.30
N PHE A 202 -8.94 5.40 12.30
CA PHE A 202 -8.79 6.55 13.16
C PHE A 202 -9.44 7.79 12.56
N SER A 203 -9.94 8.64 13.44
CA SER A 203 -10.55 9.92 13.11
C SER A 203 -10.01 10.98 14.06
N ALA A 204 -10.29 12.25 13.76
CA ALA A 204 -9.94 13.36 14.65
C ALA A 204 -10.50 13.19 16.09
N ARG A 205 -11.60 12.45 16.25
CA ARG A 205 -12.26 12.23 17.56
C ARG A 205 -11.91 10.90 18.23
N THR A 206 -11.09 10.06 17.61
CA THR A 206 -10.69 8.79 18.21
C THR A 206 -9.86 9.06 19.47
N SER A 207 -10.28 8.51 20.60
CA SER A 207 -9.60 8.64 21.90
C SER A 207 -8.81 7.37 22.25
N ALA A 208 -7.82 7.50 23.14
CA ALA A 208 -7.08 6.34 23.66
C ALA A 208 -8.04 5.33 24.31
N ASN A 209 -9.09 5.82 24.97
CA ASN A 209 -10.06 4.97 25.63
C ASN A 209 -10.84 4.10 24.62
N GLN A 210 -11.34 4.70 23.55
CA GLN A 210 -12.04 3.96 22.49
C GLN A 210 -11.14 2.93 21.82
N THR A 211 -9.87 3.27 21.56
CA THR A 211 -8.88 2.34 21.00
C THR A 211 -8.65 1.16 21.93
N GLN A 212 -8.46 1.43 23.23
CA GLN A 212 -8.27 0.40 24.24
C GLN A 212 -9.51 -0.50 24.35
N ASP A 213 -10.70 0.08 24.46
CA ASP A 213 -11.96 -0.66 24.61
C ASP A 213 -12.24 -1.55 23.40
N PHE A 214 -12.00 -1.04 22.19
CA PHE A 214 -12.16 -1.82 20.98
C PHE A 214 -11.22 -3.04 20.99
N LEU A 215 -9.93 -2.83 21.26
CA LEU A 215 -8.94 -3.89 21.26
C LEU A 215 -9.17 -4.90 22.39
N ASP A 216 -9.42 -4.43 23.61
CA ASP A 216 -9.71 -5.29 24.77
C ASP A 216 -11.00 -6.10 24.56
N SER A 217 -12.02 -5.57 23.87
CA SER A 217 -13.27 -6.29 23.57
C SER A 217 -13.10 -7.48 22.64
N LYS A 218 -11.99 -7.55 21.90
CA LYS A 218 -11.69 -8.64 20.98
C LYS A 218 -10.76 -9.68 21.57
N MET A 219 -10.05 -9.38 22.66
CA MET A 219 -9.03 -10.26 23.21
C MET A 219 -9.58 -11.28 24.19
N ASP A 220 -9.08 -12.51 24.08
CA ASP A 220 -9.30 -13.57 25.05
C ASP A 220 -8.25 -13.52 26.17
N LYS A 221 -8.70 -13.81 27.38
CA LYS A 221 -7.81 -14.02 28.53
C LYS A 221 -7.17 -15.40 28.42
N ARG A 222 -5.87 -15.45 28.14
CA ARG A 222 -5.12 -16.71 28.02
C ARG A 222 -4.69 -17.25 29.38
N ARG A 223 -4.14 -16.37 30.21
CA ARG A 223 -3.72 -16.65 31.59
C ARG A 223 -3.78 -15.37 32.42
N LYS A 224 -3.50 -15.44 33.72
CA LYS A 224 -3.54 -14.27 34.61
C LYS A 224 -2.66 -13.14 34.06
N GLY A 225 -3.29 -12.01 33.71
CA GLY A 225 -2.62 -10.81 33.18
C GLY A 225 -2.18 -10.88 31.72
N VAL A 226 -2.43 -11.98 30.99
CA VAL A 226 -2.01 -12.13 29.58
C VAL A 226 -3.22 -12.33 28.67
N PHE A 227 -3.28 -11.50 27.64
CA PHE A 227 -4.39 -11.42 26.70
C PHE A 227 -3.89 -11.49 25.26
N GLY A 228 -4.75 -11.94 24.36
CA GLY A 228 -4.44 -12.02 22.94
C GLY A 228 -5.58 -12.63 22.15
N PRO A 229 -5.36 -12.95 20.87
CA PRO A 229 -6.33 -13.68 20.06
C PRO A 229 -6.59 -15.10 20.62
N PRO A 230 -7.63 -15.78 20.11
CA PRO A 230 -7.88 -17.19 20.37
C PRO A 230 -6.61 -18.03 20.27
N MET A 231 -6.55 -19.11 21.07
CA MET A 231 -5.35 -19.93 21.17
C MET A 231 -4.88 -20.42 19.80
N GLY A 232 -3.58 -20.24 19.50
CA GLY A 232 -2.99 -20.62 18.22
C GLY A 232 -3.31 -19.68 17.06
N LYS A 233 -3.91 -18.52 17.30
CA LYS A 233 -4.13 -17.46 16.30
C LYS A 233 -3.28 -16.22 16.58
N LYS A 234 -3.19 -15.33 15.58
CA LYS A 234 -2.56 -14.00 15.65
C LYS A 234 -3.51 -12.95 15.13
N TYR A 235 -3.56 -11.77 15.73
CA TYR A 235 -4.31 -10.64 15.16
C TYR A 235 -3.45 -9.87 14.15
N ALA A 236 -3.99 -9.65 12.97
CA ALA A 236 -3.45 -8.71 11.99
C ALA A 236 -4.36 -7.49 11.91
N ILE A 237 -3.91 -6.38 12.52
CA ILE A 237 -4.74 -5.20 12.78
C ILE A 237 -4.40 -4.13 11.76
N LEU A 238 -5.32 -3.88 10.82
CA LEU A 238 -5.25 -2.71 9.96
C LEU A 238 -5.81 -1.50 10.71
N ILE A 239 -4.98 -0.47 10.85
CA ILE A 239 -5.36 0.85 11.32
C ILE A 239 -5.30 1.82 10.14
N ASP A 240 -6.46 2.15 9.57
CA ASP A 240 -6.56 3.16 8.53
C ASP A 240 -6.55 4.58 9.14
N ASP A 241 -6.12 5.55 8.34
CA ASP A 241 -5.99 6.95 8.76
C ASP A 241 -5.19 7.13 10.06
N PHE A 242 -4.08 6.38 10.19
CA PHE A 242 -3.28 6.26 11.41
C PHE A 242 -2.88 7.61 12.05
N ASN A 243 -2.70 8.65 11.24
CA ASN A 243 -2.28 9.97 11.70
C ASN A 243 -3.40 11.02 11.84
N MET A 244 -4.66 10.59 11.74
CA MET A 244 -5.83 11.46 11.94
C MET A 244 -6.16 11.86 13.39
N PRO A 245 -5.82 11.10 14.46
CA PRO A 245 -6.19 11.50 15.81
C PRO A 245 -5.74 12.91 16.16
N MET A 246 -6.62 13.68 16.81
CA MET A 246 -6.33 15.06 17.20
C MET A 246 -5.18 15.10 18.20
N ARG A 247 -4.31 16.10 18.02
CA ARG A 247 -3.23 16.38 18.93
C ARG A 247 -3.75 17.11 20.17
N GLU A 248 -3.28 16.70 21.35
CA GLU A 248 -3.51 17.48 22.56
C GLU A 248 -2.61 18.72 22.61
N LYS A 249 -2.76 19.53 23.67
CA LYS A 249 -1.99 20.77 23.91
C LYS A 249 -0.48 20.59 23.77
N TYR A 250 0.03 19.40 24.09
CA TYR A 250 1.45 19.06 24.05
C TYR A 250 1.83 18.19 22.83
N PHE A 251 1.02 18.25 21.77
CA PHE A 251 1.22 17.58 20.48
C PHE A 251 1.22 16.05 20.49
N ALA A 252 0.98 15.42 21.63
CA ALA A 252 0.78 13.97 21.70
C ALA A 252 -0.55 13.59 21.03
N GLN A 253 -0.60 12.36 20.52
CA GLN A 253 -1.82 11.75 20.00
C GLN A 253 -2.14 10.55 20.88
N PRO A 254 -3.00 10.70 21.91
CA PRO A 254 -3.21 9.66 22.92
C PRO A 254 -3.52 8.26 22.37
N PRO A 255 -4.34 8.07 21.31
CA PRO A 255 -4.55 6.74 20.72
C PRO A 255 -3.26 6.09 20.21
N ILE A 256 -2.37 6.89 19.62
CA ILE A 256 -1.10 6.42 19.07
C ILE A 256 -0.10 6.15 20.20
N GLU A 257 -0.07 7.01 21.22
CA GLU A 257 0.81 6.81 22.38
C GLU A 257 0.44 5.57 23.20
N LEU A 258 -0.85 5.20 23.25
CA LEU A 258 -1.30 3.91 23.81
C LEU A 258 -0.74 2.73 23.01
N LEU A 259 -0.82 2.77 21.67
CA LEU A 259 -0.25 1.72 20.82
C LEU A 259 1.28 1.65 20.98
N ARG A 260 1.94 2.80 21.11
CA ARG A 260 3.38 2.87 21.40
C ARG A 260 3.70 2.21 22.74
N GLN A 261 2.93 2.49 23.79
CA GLN A 261 3.11 1.86 25.10
C GLN A 261 3.05 0.33 24.96
N TRP A 262 2.09 -0.20 24.20
CA TRP A 262 2.03 -1.62 23.93
C TRP A 262 3.25 -2.13 23.16
N MET A 263 3.69 -1.45 22.10
CA MET A 263 4.86 -1.86 21.33
C MET A 263 6.17 -1.82 22.13
N ASP A 264 6.29 -0.91 23.10
CA ASP A 264 7.48 -0.76 23.95
C ASP A 264 7.47 -1.71 25.15
N HIS A 265 6.31 -1.92 25.78
CA HIS A 265 6.19 -2.63 27.07
C HIS A 265 5.42 -3.95 26.98
N GLY A 266 4.92 -4.32 25.80
CA GLY A 266 4.13 -5.54 25.60
C GLY A 266 2.75 -5.50 26.22
N GLY A 267 2.19 -4.32 26.51
CA GLY A 267 0.89 -4.19 27.16
C GLY A 267 0.50 -2.78 27.61
N TRP A 268 -0.65 -2.66 28.27
CA TRP A 268 -1.13 -1.42 28.90
C TRP A 268 -1.86 -1.68 30.21
N TYR A 269 -2.03 -0.64 31.03
CA TYR A 269 -2.74 -0.73 32.30
C TYR A 269 -4.26 -0.70 32.11
N GLU A 270 -4.99 -1.42 32.97
CA GLU A 270 -6.42 -1.17 33.12
C GLU A 270 -6.66 0.21 33.75
N ARG A 271 -7.78 0.82 33.35
CA ARG A 271 -8.15 2.17 33.77
C ARG A 271 -8.89 2.19 35.12
N HIS A 272 -9.39 1.04 35.57
CA HIS A 272 -10.14 0.92 36.81
C HIS A 272 -9.28 0.27 37.91
N PRO A 273 -9.37 0.75 39.17
CA PRO A 273 -8.66 0.14 40.30
C PRO A 273 -8.91 -1.37 40.38
N PRO A 274 -7.87 -2.20 40.61
CA PRO A 274 -6.51 -1.84 41.05
C PRO A 274 -5.53 -1.46 39.91
N CYS A 275 -6.02 -1.20 38.70
CA CYS A 275 -5.23 -0.84 37.52
C CYS A 275 -4.12 -1.84 37.18
N PRO A 276 -4.41 -3.16 37.08
CA PRO A 276 -3.38 -4.15 36.75
C PRO A 276 -2.81 -3.92 35.34
N PHE A 277 -1.53 -4.27 35.16
CA PHE A 277 -0.92 -4.30 33.83
C PHE A 277 -1.42 -5.52 33.05
N ARG A 278 -1.89 -5.31 31.82
CA ARG A 278 -2.30 -6.35 30.88
C ARG A 278 -1.23 -6.54 29.83
N THR A 279 -0.59 -7.70 29.82
CA THR A 279 0.33 -8.10 28.76
C THR A 279 -0.46 -8.58 27.55
N LEU A 280 -0.18 -8.02 26.39
CA LEU A 280 -0.82 -8.36 25.12
C LEU A 280 0.17 -9.08 24.21
N GLN A 281 -0.27 -10.18 23.61
CA GLN A 281 0.57 -11.02 22.75
C GLN A 281 -0.10 -11.28 21.40
N ASP A 282 0.71 -11.68 20.42
CA ASP A 282 0.25 -12.16 19.10
C ASP A 282 -0.59 -11.13 18.32
N MET A 283 -0.16 -9.88 18.33
CA MET A 283 -0.76 -8.80 17.54
C MET A 283 0.28 -8.17 16.62
N ILE A 284 -0.11 -7.93 15.38
CA ILE A 284 0.67 -7.22 14.37
C ILE A 284 -0.18 -6.06 13.87
N ILE A 285 0.46 -4.94 13.51
CA ILE A 285 -0.22 -3.74 13.06
C ILE A 285 0.23 -3.44 11.64
N VAL A 286 -0.74 -3.19 10.77
CA VAL A 286 -0.55 -2.54 9.48
C VAL A 286 -1.21 -1.17 9.56
N GLY A 287 -0.42 -0.10 9.62
CA GLY A 287 -0.96 1.26 9.57
C GLY A 287 -1.08 1.74 8.13
N CYS A 288 -2.15 2.46 7.79
CA CYS A 288 -2.25 3.24 6.57
C CYS A 288 -2.36 4.72 6.94
N MET A 289 -1.59 5.61 6.29
CA MET A 289 -1.74 7.06 6.48
C MET A 289 -1.32 7.89 5.28
N GLY A 290 -1.86 9.10 5.20
CA GLY A 290 -1.39 10.13 4.27
C GLY A 290 -0.25 10.96 4.84
N PRO A 291 0.47 11.72 3.99
CA PRO A 291 1.43 12.70 4.47
C PRO A 291 0.74 13.75 5.38
N PRO A 292 1.45 14.33 6.38
CA PRO A 292 0.90 15.40 7.22
C PRO A 292 0.42 16.59 6.39
N GLY A 293 -0.70 17.20 6.79
CA GLY A 293 -1.39 18.25 6.05
C GLY A 293 -2.88 17.95 5.84
N GLY A 294 -3.68 18.96 5.48
CA GLY A 294 -5.10 18.77 5.18
C GLY A 294 -5.93 18.12 6.31
N GLY A 295 -5.57 18.40 7.57
CA GLY A 295 -6.18 17.79 8.76
C GLY A 295 -5.43 16.59 9.35
N ARG A 296 -4.43 16.05 8.63
CA ARG A 296 -3.56 14.97 9.10
C ARG A 296 -2.40 15.50 9.93
N ASN A 297 -2.13 14.84 11.05
CA ASN A 297 -1.09 15.27 11.99
C ASN A 297 0.25 14.55 11.73
N PRO A 298 1.39 15.17 12.04
CA PRO A 298 2.65 14.43 12.09
C PRO A 298 2.63 13.40 13.22
N VAL A 299 3.13 12.19 12.96
CA VAL A 299 3.27 11.15 14.00
C VAL A 299 4.63 11.27 14.68
N SER A 300 4.72 10.95 15.97
CA SER A 300 5.98 11.03 16.71
C SER A 300 7.00 10.02 16.20
N ASN A 301 8.28 10.43 16.09
CA ASN A 301 9.39 9.54 15.70
C ASN A 301 9.51 8.30 16.61
N ARG A 302 9.08 8.44 17.87
CA ARG A 302 9.04 7.35 18.85
C ARG A 302 8.06 6.25 18.46
N MET A 303 6.95 6.57 17.80
CA MET A 303 6.04 5.58 17.24
C MET A 303 6.59 5.03 15.92
N LEU A 304 7.05 5.93 15.03
CA LEU A 304 7.50 5.57 13.69
C LEU A 304 8.64 4.55 13.69
N ARG A 305 9.53 4.57 14.70
CA ARG A 305 10.65 3.60 14.83
C ARG A 305 10.23 2.12 14.91
N HIS A 306 8.97 1.83 15.22
CA HIS A 306 8.46 0.47 15.36
C HIS A 306 8.03 -0.16 14.02
N PHE A 307 7.85 0.65 12.99
CA PHE A 307 7.32 0.21 11.71
C PHE A 307 8.39 0.03 10.64
N ASN A 308 8.10 -0.89 9.72
CA ASN A 308 8.73 -0.95 8.41
C ASN A 308 7.92 -0.05 7.47
N PHE A 309 8.56 0.90 6.79
CA PHE A 309 7.88 1.88 5.94
C PHE A 309 7.72 1.37 4.51
N LEU A 310 6.54 1.60 3.94
CA LEU A 310 6.26 1.33 2.54
C LEU A 310 5.53 2.53 1.94
N SER A 311 6.21 3.31 1.10
CA SER A 311 5.57 4.43 0.40
C SER A 311 4.88 3.98 -0.87
N PHE A 312 3.56 4.16 -0.88
CA PHE A 312 2.69 3.99 -2.02
C PHE A 312 2.73 5.27 -2.84
N THR A 313 3.42 5.18 -3.97
CA THR A 313 3.46 6.24 -4.97
C THR A 313 2.12 6.40 -5.67
N ASP A 314 1.95 7.57 -6.30
CA ASP A 314 0.88 7.77 -7.25
C ASP A 314 0.94 6.71 -8.36
N MET A 315 -0.24 6.23 -8.75
CA MET A 315 -0.38 5.25 -9.82
C MET A 315 -0.04 5.91 -11.15
N SER A 316 0.70 5.21 -12.00
CA SER A 316 1.02 5.71 -13.34
C SER A 316 -0.22 5.76 -14.23
N ASP A 317 -0.16 6.59 -15.28
CA ASP A 317 -1.25 6.68 -16.26
C ASP A 317 -1.47 5.33 -16.96
N GLU A 318 -0.39 4.62 -17.31
CA GLU A 318 -0.46 3.30 -17.94
C GLU A 318 -1.15 2.28 -17.03
N SER A 319 -0.84 2.32 -15.73
CA SER A 319 -1.48 1.46 -14.73
C SER A 319 -2.96 1.80 -14.58
N SER A 320 -3.30 3.08 -14.54
CA SER A 320 -4.69 3.55 -14.44
C SER A 320 -5.51 3.14 -15.66
N ILE A 321 -4.98 3.39 -16.87
CA ILE A 321 -5.61 2.99 -18.14
C ILE A 321 -5.82 1.48 -18.15
N ARG A 322 -4.78 0.69 -17.83
CA ARG A 322 -4.88 -0.77 -17.79
C ARG A 322 -5.98 -1.26 -16.85
N ILE A 323 -6.08 -0.70 -15.64
CA ILE A 323 -7.10 -1.11 -14.66
C ILE A 323 -8.49 -0.85 -15.23
N PHE A 324 -8.77 0.38 -15.66
CA PHE A 324 -10.11 0.77 -16.07
C PHE A 324 -10.50 0.18 -17.42
N ASP A 325 -9.56 0.03 -18.36
CA ASP A 325 -9.81 -0.65 -19.64
C ASP A 325 -10.13 -2.13 -19.41
N THR A 326 -9.38 -2.81 -18.54
CA THR A 326 -9.67 -4.23 -18.21
C THR A 326 -11.10 -4.40 -17.68
N ILE A 327 -11.56 -3.48 -16.83
CA ILE A 327 -12.91 -3.52 -16.24
C ILE A 327 -13.96 -3.17 -17.30
N LEU A 328 -13.78 -2.04 -17.99
CA LEU A 328 -14.74 -1.51 -18.94
C LEU A 328 -14.88 -2.44 -20.17
N ASN A 329 -13.77 -2.87 -20.75
CA ASN A 329 -13.75 -3.78 -21.90
C ASN A 329 -14.44 -5.11 -21.57
N SER A 330 -14.19 -5.67 -20.39
CA SER A 330 -14.86 -6.91 -19.95
C SER A 330 -16.38 -6.75 -19.90
N TYR A 331 -16.87 -5.62 -19.38
CA TYR A 331 -18.29 -5.32 -19.35
C TYR A 331 -18.85 -5.07 -20.75
N LEU A 332 -18.18 -4.24 -21.55
CA LEU A 332 -18.66 -3.87 -22.88
C LEU A 332 -18.71 -5.08 -23.81
N THR A 333 -17.66 -5.91 -23.81
CA THR A 333 -17.61 -7.15 -24.59
C THR A 333 -18.73 -8.13 -24.21
N LYS A 334 -19.14 -8.15 -22.94
CA LYS A 334 -20.25 -9.01 -22.50
C LYS A 334 -21.62 -8.48 -22.94
N LYS A 335 -21.80 -7.16 -22.97
CA LYS A 335 -23.11 -6.51 -23.05
C LYS A 335 -23.45 -5.91 -24.41
N PHE A 336 -22.44 -5.62 -25.23
CA PHE A 336 -22.59 -4.90 -26.51
C PHE A 336 -21.82 -5.60 -27.63
N ASP A 337 -21.92 -5.05 -28.85
CA ASP A 337 -21.18 -5.54 -30.02
C ASP A 337 -19.67 -5.24 -29.93
N LYS A 338 -18.89 -5.80 -30.86
CA LYS A 338 -17.43 -5.64 -30.89
C LYS A 338 -16.99 -4.20 -31.15
N ASP A 339 -17.78 -3.43 -31.88
CA ASP A 339 -17.43 -2.06 -32.22
C ASP A 339 -17.55 -1.17 -30.98
N VAL A 340 -18.61 -1.36 -30.19
CA VAL A 340 -18.79 -0.67 -28.90
C VAL A 340 -17.72 -1.10 -27.90
N ALA A 341 -17.40 -2.40 -27.83
CA ALA A 341 -16.33 -2.89 -26.96
C ALA A 341 -14.95 -2.28 -27.29
N ALA A 342 -14.67 -2.05 -28.58
CA ALA A 342 -13.43 -1.41 -29.03
C ALA A 342 -13.28 0.05 -28.56
N LEU A 343 -14.36 0.70 -28.10
CA LEU A 343 -14.32 2.05 -27.55
C LEU A 343 -13.76 2.14 -26.13
N SER A 344 -13.58 0.99 -25.45
CA SER A 344 -13.09 0.96 -24.06
C SER A 344 -11.76 1.72 -23.90
N LEU A 345 -10.74 1.35 -24.68
CA LEU A 345 -9.40 1.93 -24.54
C LEU A 345 -9.38 3.44 -24.85
N PRO A 346 -9.93 3.94 -25.97
CA PRO A 346 -10.01 5.38 -26.23
C PRO A 346 -10.74 6.17 -25.13
N ILE A 347 -11.85 5.62 -24.60
CA ILE A 347 -12.58 6.24 -23.48
C ILE A 347 -11.69 6.30 -22.24
N CYS A 348 -10.96 5.22 -21.93
CA CYS A 348 -10.05 5.18 -20.79
C CYS A 348 -8.93 6.21 -20.91
N GLU A 349 -8.25 6.28 -22.06
CA GLU A 349 -7.18 7.24 -22.34
C GLU A 349 -7.69 8.69 -22.23
N ALA A 350 -8.83 8.99 -22.84
CA ALA A 350 -9.44 10.32 -22.78
C ALA A 350 -9.83 10.71 -21.33
N THR A 351 -10.42 9.78 -20.57
CA THR A 351 -10.82 10.04 -19.18
C THR A 351 -9.62 10.29 -18.27
N VAL A 352 -8.52 9.53 -18.45
CA VAL A 352 -7.26 9.75 -17.71
C VAL A 352 -6.65 11.10 -18.08
N ASN A 353 -6.69 11.49 -19.36
CA ASN A 353 -6.24 12.81 -19.79
C ASN A 353 -7.06 13.95 -19.14
N ILE A 354 -8.39 13.84 -19.11
CA ILE A 354 -9.28 14.80 -18.43
C ILE A 354 -8.94 14.87 -16.94
N TYR A 355 -8.81 13.73 -16.27
CA TYR A 355 -8.45 13.65 -14.86
C TYR A 355 -7.11 14.35 -14.56
N ASN A 356 -6.09 14.12 -15.39
CA ASN A 356 -4.78 14.74 -15.23
C ASN A 356 -4.82 16.26 -15.51
N THR A 357 -5.60 16.69 -16.49
CA THR A 357 -5.81 18.11 -16.80
C THR A 357 -6.51 18.83 -15.64
N VAL A 358 -7.58 18.26 -15.10
CA VAL A 358 -8.29 18.77 -13.91
C VAL A 358 -7.34 18.86 -12.71
N ARG A 359 -6.54 17.83 -12.44
CA ARG A 359 -5.57 17.84 -11.33
C ARG A 359 -4.48 18.88 -11.48
N ARG A 360 -4.06 19.18 -12.71
CA ARG A 360 -2.99 20.14 -12.99
C ARG A 360 -3.50 21.58 -12.87
N ASP A 361 -4.66 21.86 -13.46
CA ASP A 361 -5.12 23.23 -13.70
C ASP A 361 -6.06 23.72 -12.59
N LEU A 362 -6.82 22.82 -11.95
CA LEU A 362 -7.80 23.15 -10.90
C LEU A 362 -7.35 22.69 -9.52
N LEU A 363 -6.27 23.29 -9.04
CA LEU A 363 -5.68 22.99 -7.73
C LEU A 363 -6.56 23.47 -6.56
N PRO A 364 -6.55 22.75 -5.42
CA PRO A 364 -7.25 23.19 -4.23
C PRO A 364 -6.63 24.47 -3.67
N THR A 365 -7.45 25.49 -3.48
CA THR A 365 -7.07 26.75 -2.81
C THR A 365 -7.90 26.93 -1.54
N PRO A 366 -7.56 27.86 -0.63
CA PRO A 366 -8.41 28.14 0.54
C PRO A 366 -9.87 28.48 0.17
N ALA A 367 -10.09 29.14 -0.97
CA ALA A 367 -11.43 29.42 -1.49
C ALA A 367 -12.09 28.21 -2.18
N LYS A 368 -11.28 27.30 -2.75
CA LYS A 368 -11.71 26.12 -3.53
C LYS A 368 -11.17 24.83 -2.89
N SER A 369 -11.33 24.68 -1.57
CA SER A 369 -10.67 23.61 -0.80
C SER A 369 -11.17 22.19 -1.12
N HIS A 370 -12.36 22.09 -1.73
CA HIS A 370 -12.98 20.85 -2.17
C HIS A 370 -12.57 20.42 -3.58
N TYR A 371 -11.69 21.17 -4.27
CA TYR A 371 -11.14 20.81 -5.58
C TYR A 371 -10.02 19.78 -5.41
N THR A 372 -10.37 18.67 -4.80
CA THR A 372 -9.45 17.55 -4.54
C THR A 372 -9.93 16.37 -5.35
N PHE A 373 -9.13 15.97 -6.33
CA PHE A 373 -9.42 14.84 -7.21
C PHE A 373 -8.42 13.71 -6.97
N ASN A 374 -8.92 12.49 -6.88
CA ASN A 374 -8.11 11.28 -6.69
C ASN A 374 -8.67 10.11 -7.51
N LEU A 375 -8.01 8.95 -7.47
CA LEU A 375 -8.42 7.76 -8.24
C LEU A 375 -9.85 7.28 -7.95
N ARG A 376 -10.44 7.60 -6.79
CA ARG A 376 -11.86 7.29 -6.52
C ARG A 376 -12.80 8.07 -7.43
N ASP A 377 -12.41 9.27 -7.84
CA ASP A 377 -13.20 10.11 -8.73
C ASP A 377 -13.16 9.55 -10.15
N LEU A 378 -11.96 9.20 -10.61
CA LEU A 378 -11.79 8.46 -11.86
C LEU A 378 -12.61 7.15 -11.87
N ALA A 379 -12.56 6.38 -10.77
CA ALA A 379 -13.35 5.15 -10.64
C ALA A 379 -14.87 5.37 -10.71
N ARG A 380 -15.39 6.52 -10.25
CA ARG A 380 -16.82 6.82 -10.33
C ARG A 380 -17.29 7.03 -11.77
N VAL A 381 -16.46 7.64 -12.63
CA VAL A 381 -16.79 7.79 -14.07
C VAL A 381 -17.01 6.41 -14.69
N PHE A 382 -16.07 5.48 -14.48
CA PHE A 382 -16.21 4.12 -15.00
C PHE A 382 -17.37 3.37 -14.35
N GLN A 383 -17.60 3.55 -13.05
CA GLN A 383 -18.76 2.96 -12.38
C GLN A 383 -20.09 3.42 -13.02
N GLY A 384 -20.18 4.68 -13.45
CA GLY A 384 -21.32 5.21 -14.19
C GLY A 384 -21.47 4.58 -15.58
N LEU A 385 -20.36 4.45 -16.32
CA LEU A 385 -20.34 3.79 -17.63
C LEU A 385 -20.81 2.33 -17.59
N LEU A 386 -20.51 1.60 -16.50
CA LEU A 386 -20.99 0.23 -16.30
C LEU A 386 -22.52 0.13 -16.11
N ARG A 387 -23.24 1.25 -16.09
CA ARG A 387 -24.71 1.31 -16.02
C ARG A 387 -25.37 1.60 -17.36
N ALA A 388 -24.59 1.66 -18.45
CA ALA A 388 -25.11 1.84 -19.80
C ALA A 388 -26.16 0.78 -20.15
N ASP A 389 -27.28 1.22 -20.72
CA ASP A 389 -28.36 0.34 -21.19
C ASP A 389 -28.03 -0.23 -22.58
N PRO A 390 -27.89 -1.55 -22.74
CA PRO A 390 -27.65 -2.18 -24.03
C PRO A 390 -28.65 -1.83 -25.12
N ARG A 391 -29.91 -1.57 -24.76
CA ARG A 391 -30.97 -1.28 -25.74
C ARG A 391 -30.77 0.09 -26.38
N VAL A 392 -30.46 1.08 -25.56
CA VAL A 392 -30.29 2.47 -25.98
C VAL A 392 -29.01 2.64 -26.81
N VAL A 393 -27.90 2.06 -26.36
CA VAL A 393 -26.62 2.13 -27.09
C VAL A 393 -26.64 1.33 -28.40
N ALA A 394 -27.46 0.29 -28.48
CA ALA A 394 -27.65 -0.46 -29.72
C ALA A 394 -28.43 0.34 -30.79
N GLU A 395 -29.30 1.26 -30.37
CA GLU A 395 -30.05 2.15 -31.28
C GLU A 395 -29.17 3.31 -31.78
N ASP A 396 -28.42 3.96 -30.88
CA ASP A 396 -27.43 4.98 -31.23
C ASP A 396 -26.16 4.85 -30.37
N ARG A 397 -25.03 4.61 -31.04
CA ARG A 397 -23.72 4.50 -30.40
C ARG A 397 -23.30 5.81 -29.72
N ASN A 398 -23.82 6.96 -30.17
CA ASN A 398 -23.54 8.24 -29.55
C ASN A 398 -24.05 8.34 -28.12
N GLU A 399 -25.02 7.51 -27.73
CA GLU A 399 -25.53 7.47 -26.35
C GLU A 399 -24.46 7.04 -25.35
N LEU A 400 -23.50 6.19 -25.76
CA LEU A 400 -22.36 5.85 -24.89
C LEU A 400 -21.44 7.06 -24.69
N TYR A 401 -21.19 7.86 -25.73
CA TYR A 401 -20.43 9.12 -25.60
C TYR A 401 -21.18 10.15 -24.77
N GLY A 402 -22.51 10.24 -24.95
CA GLY A 402 -23.37 11.10 -24.14
C GLY A 402 -23.32 10.74 -22.66
N LEU A 403 -23.40 9.43 -22.33
CA LEU A 403 -23.22 8.94 -20.97
C LEU A 403 -21.81 9.22 -20.44
N TRP A 404 -20.77 8.97 -21.22
CA TRP A 404 -19.40 9.26 -20.82
C TRP A 404 -19.19 10.74 -20.50
N MET A 405 -19.69 11.64 -21.35
CA MET A 405 -19.65 13.08 -21.13
C MET A 405 -20.43 13.44 -19.86
N HIS A 406 -21.66 12.91 -19.69
CA HIS A 406 -22.48 13.12 -18.51
C HIS A 406 -21.71 12.73 -17.22
N GLU A 407 -21.11 11.54 -17.17
CA GLU A 407 -20.39 11.08 -15.99
C GLU A 407 -19.15 11.94 -15.68
N ASN A 408 -18.43 12.40 -16.70
CA ASN A 408 -17.32 13.33 -16.49
C ASN A 408 -17.80 14.67 -15.88
N LEU A 409 -18.90 15.22 -16.38
CA LEU A 409 -19.47 16.45 -15.84
C LEU A 409 -19.95 16.24 -14.39
N ARG A 410 -20.61 15.13 -14.10
CA ARG A 410 -21.07 14.79 -12.74
C ARG A 410 -19.93 14.59 -11.74
N VAL A 411 -18.83 14.01 -12.17
CA VAL A 411 -17.69 13.74 -11.28
C VAL A 411 -16.81 14.96 -11.09
N PHE A 412 -16.51 15.68 -12.17
CA PHE A 412 -15.57 16.78 -12.19
C PHE A 412 -16.29 18.14 -12.12
N GLN A 413 -17.12 18.48 -13.10
CA GLN A 413 -17.75 19.80 -13.24
C GLN A 413 -18.69 20.17 -12.07
N ASP A 414 -19.47 19.21 -11.53
CA ASP A 414 -20.41 19.49 -10.44
C ASP A 414 -19.72 19.94 -9.13
N ARG A 415 -18.40 19.75 -9.00
CA ARG A 415 -17.62 20.29 -7.88
C ARG A 415 -17.25 21.76 -8.03
N MET A 416 -17.40 22.33 -9.21
CA MET A 416 -16.94 23.68 -9.51
C MET A 416 -17.90 24.73 -8.95
N VAL A 417 -17.35 25.76 -8.30
CA VAL A 417 -18.09 26.78 -7.55
C VAL A 417 -18.64 27.87 -8.45
N ASN A 418 -17.88 28.29 -9.47
CA ASN A 418 -18.23 29.42 -10.34
C ASN A 418 -18.45 28.96 -11.79
N ASN A 419 -19.06 29.81 -12.60
CA ASN A 419 -19.33 29.48 -14.01
C ASN A 419 -18.06 29.45 -14.84
N GLU A 420 -17.07 30.27 -14.53
CA GLU A 420 -15.76 30.26 -15.21
C GLU A 420 -15.08 28.90 -15.14
N ASP A 421 -15.01 28.28 -13.95
CA ASP A 421 -14.44 26.94 -13.76
C ASP A 421 -15.34 25.84 -14.35
N ARG A 422 -16.63 26.10 -14.58
CA ARG A 422 -17.55 25.14 -15.23
C ARG A 422 -17.47 25.20 -16.75
N GLU A 423 -17.16 26.38 -17.30
CA GLU A 423 -16.98 26.63 -18.73
C GLU A 423 -15.58 26.23 -19.21
N TRP A 424 -14.58 26.30 -18.34
CA TRP A 424 -13.26 25.65 -18.51
C TRP A 424 -13.42 24.13 -18.62
#